data_AF-A0A0N4VRX1-F1
#
_entry.id   AF-A0A0N4VRX1-F1
#
_cell.length_a   1.000
_cell.length_b   1.000
_cell.length_c   1.000
_cell.angle_alpha   90.00
_cell.angle_beta   90.00
_cell.angle_gamma   90.00
#
_symmetry.space_group_name_H-M   'P 1'
#
loop_
_entity.id
_entity.type
_entity.pdbx_description
1 polymer ?
#
loop_
_entity_poly.entity_id
_entity_poly.type
_entity_poly.pdbx_seq_one_letter_code
_entity_poly.pdbx_strand_id
1 'polypeptide(L)'
;MLGRRLATLLISVEEQLADEVTQKILHEALTEAMAALREVTFYRFYHVFRQGELESLITSVPSMKVVQSSFEHGNWCVVVEKTAS
;
A
#
# COMPACT_ATOMS: atom_id res chain seq x y z
N MET A 1 7.97 -6.63 33.01
CA MET A 1 8.24 -6.51 31.56
C MET A 1 9.20 -7.59 31.03
N LEU A 2 10.23 -8.06 31.77
CA LEU A 2 11.12 -9.14 31.31
C LEU A 2 10.51 -10.56 31.30
N GLY A 3 9.64 -10.90 32.27
CA GLY A 3 9.10 -12.26 32.40
C GLY A 3 8.24 -12.75 31.23
N ARG A 4 7.51 -11.84 30.55
CA ARG A 4 6.70 -12.19 29.37
C ARG A 4 7.56 -12.56 28.15
N ARG A 5 8.76 -11.97 28.00
CA ARG A 5 9.67 -12.24 26.88
C ARG A 5 10.45 -13.55 27.05
N LEU A 6 10.69 -13.97 28.28
CA LEU A 6 11.30 -15.28 28.57
C LEU A 6 10.29 -16.42 28.42
N ALA A 7 9.02 -16.18 28.73
CA ALA A 7 7.96 -17.16 28.53
C ALA A 7 7.76 -17.52 27.06
N THR A 8 7.97 -16.58 26.13
CA THR A 8 7.87 -16.82 24.69
C THR A 8 8.87 -17.87 24.22
N LEU A 9 10.09 -17.92 24.79
CA LEU A 9 11.11 -18.93 24.48
C LEU A 9 10.71 -20.37 24.85
N LEU A 10 9.63 -20.57 25.60
CA LEU A 10 9.09 -21.88 26.01
C LEU A 10 7.95 -22.37 25.11
N ILE A 11 7.52 -21.55 24.15
CA ILE A 11 6.38 -21.80 23.26
C ILE A 11 6.93 -22.10 21.87
N SER A 12 6.30 -23.03 21.14
CA SER A 12 6.73 -23.36 19.78
C SER A 12 6.55 -22.16 18.84
N VAL A 13 7.34 -22.12 17.76
CA VAL A 13 7.29 -21.03 16.78
C VAL A 13 5.92 -20.96 16.11
N GLU A 14 5.28 -22.11 15.87
CA GLU A 14 3.95 -22.21 15.29
C GLU A 14 2.89 -21.58 16.19
N GLU A 15 2.97 -21.81 17.49
CA GLU A 15 2.03 -21.26 18.47
C GLU A 15 2.26 -19.76 18.68
N GLN A 16 3.51 -19.29 18.66
CA GLN A 16 3.82 -17.85 18.62
C GLN A 16 3.24 -17.18 17.37
N LEU A 17 3.46 -17.77 16.21
CA LEU A 17 2.94 -17.26 14.94
C LEU A 17 1.41 -17.26 14.93
N ALA A 18 0.77 -18.31 15.45
CA ALA A 18 -0.68 -18.38 15.54
C ALA A 18 -1.25 -17.27 16.43
N ASP A 19 -0.62 -16.97 17.57
CA ASP A 19 -1.04 -15.87 18.44
C ASP A 19 -0.84 -14.51 17.75
N GLU A 20 0.32 -14.26 17.13
CA GLU A 20 0.60 -13.02 16.40
C GLU A 20 -0.38 -12.79 15.25
N VAL A 21 -0.65 -13.83 14.45
CA VAL A 21 -1.62 -13.78 13.34
C VAL A 21 -3.03 -13.52 13.89
N THR A 22 -3.41 -14.20 14.96
CA THR A 22 -4.73 -14.01 15.59
C THR A 22 -4.88 -12.58 16.12
N GLN A 23 -3.87 -12.03 16.79
CA GLN A 23 -3.87 -10.64 17.25
C GLN A 23 -3.98 -9.66 16.10
N LYS A 24 -3.26 -9.89 15.00
CA LYS A 24 -3.32 -9.04 13.81
C LYS A 24 -4.70 -9.06 13.15
N ILE A 25 -5.27 -10.25 12.95
CA ILE A 25 -6.62 -10.42 12.40
C ILE A 25 -7.65 -9.71 13.29
N LEU A 26 -7.56 -9.91 14.61
CA LEU A 26 -8.48 -9.29 15.56
C LEU A 26 -8.36 -7.76 15.56
N HIS A 27 -7.14 -7.23 15.46
CA HIS A 27 -6.89 -5.78 15.38
C HIS A 27 -7.47 -5.16 14.10
N GLU A 28 -7.25 -5.79 12.95
CA GLU A 28 -7.77 -5.33 11.66
C GLU A 28 -9.31 -5.36 11.66
N ALA A 29 -9.91 -6.48 12.09
CA ALA A 29 -11.36 -6.64 12.18
C ALA A 29 -12.01 -5.66 13.17
N LEU A 30 -11.37 -5.43 14.33
CA LEU A 30 -11.84 -4.45 15.30
C LEU A 30 -11.73 -3.02 14.75
N THR A 31 -10.66 -2.70 14.04
CA THR A 31 -10.47 -1.38 13.41
C THR A 31 -11.55 -1.12 12.37
N GLU A 32 -11.87 -2.11 11.54
CA GLU A 32 -12.94 -2.02 10.54
C GLU A 32 -14.33 -1.89 11.20
N ALA A 33 -14.62 -2.72 12.22
CA ALA A 33 -15.87 -2.64 12.96
C ALA A 33 -16.02 -1.30 13.71
N MET A 34 -14.95 -0.80 14.33
CA MET A 34 -14.94 0.51 14.98
C MET A 34 -15.10 1.64 13.97
N ALA A 35 -14.51 1.51 12.78
CA ALA A 35 -14.69 2.47 11.70
C ALA A 35 -16.15 2.51 11.23
N ALA A 36 -16.80 1.35 11.09
CA ALA A 36 -18.22 1.26 10.76
C ALA A 36 -19.12 1.82 11.88
N LEU A 37 -18.81 1.52 13.15
CA LEU A 37 -19.59 1.96 14.31
C LEU A 37 -19.46 3.45 14.63
N ARG A 38 -18.34 4.08 14.28
CA ARG A 38 -18.06 5.50 14.57
C ARG A 38 -18.33 6.45 13.40
N GLU A 39 -19.03 6.00 12.36
CA GLU A 39 -19.18 6.76 11.10
C GLU A 39 -17.83 7.29 10.59
N VAL A 40 -16.78 6.45 10.62
CA VAL A 40 -15.47 6.86 10.12
C VAL A 40 -15.55 6.98 8.61
N THR A 41 -15.50 8.22 8.14
CA THR A 41 -15.43 8.51 6.71
C THR A 41 -14.00 8.30 6.23
N PHE A 42 -13.81 7.27 5.40
CA PHE A 42 -12.54 7.06 4.70
C PHE A 42 -12.44 8.00 3.50
N TYR A 43 -11.37 8.79 3.46
CA TYR A 43 -11.06 9.63 2.30
C TYR A 43 -10.12 8.88 1.35
N ARG A 44 -10.28 9.11 0.05
CA ARG A 44 -9.36 8.60 -0.96
C ARG A 44 -8.18 9.54 -1.09
N PHE A 45 -6.98 9.00 -0.95
CA PHE A 45 -5.75 9.72 -1.27
C PHE A 45 -5.56 9.74 -2.79
N TYR A 46 -5.31 10.93 -3.35
CA TYR A 46 -4.93 11.11 -4.75
C TYR A 46 -3.60 11.85 -4.81
N HIS A 47 -2.70 11.38 -5.66
CA HIS A 47 -1.49 12.10 -6.02
C HIS A 47 -1.76 12.94 -7.27
N VAL A 48 -1.63 14.26 -7.17
CA VAL A 48 -1.80 15.17 -8.30
C VAL A 48 -0.44 15.42 -8.93
N PHE A 49 -0.22 14.85 -10.11
CA PHE A 49 1.03 15.01 -10.83
C PHE A 49 1.26 16.46 -11.27
N ARG A 50 2.51 16.93 -11.14
CA ARG A 50 2.97 18.16 -11.81
C ARG A 50 3.48 17.85 -13.23
N GLN A 51 3.65 18.88 -14.03
CA GLN A 51 4.21 18.76 -15.38
C GLN A 51 5.53 17.98 -15.38
N GLY A 52 5.62 16.95 -16.23
CA GLY A 52 6.83 16.13 -16.41
C GLY A 52 7.04 15.05 -15.33
N GLU A 53 6.28 15.07 -14.23
CA GLU A 53 6.46 14.11 -13.14
C GLU A 53 6.04 12.69 -13.55
N LEU A 54 4.89 12.58 -14.23
CA LEU A 54 4.36 11.30 -14.66
C LEU A 54 5.28 10.64 -15.70
N GLU A 55 5.83 11.43 -16.63
CA GLU A 55 6.80 10.98 -17.63
C GLU A 55 8.12 10.52 -16.98
N SER A 56 8.61 11.27 -16.00
CA SER A 56 9.83 10.89 -15.26
C SER A 56 9.63 9.57 -14.52
N LEU A 57 8.45 9.37 -13.93
CA LEU A 57 8.10 8.12 -13.25
C LEU A 57 8.04 6.95 -14.24
N ILE A 58 7.39 7.13 -15.38
CA ILE A 58 7.31 6.08 -16.42
C ILE A 58 8.70 5.74 -16.96
N THR A 59 9.56 6.75 -17.19
CA THR A 59 10.93 6.54 -17.70
C THR A 59 11.82 5.77 -16.73
N SER A 60 11.47 5.77 -15.43
CA SER A 60 12.18 4.94 -14.44
C SER A 60 11.91 3.43 -14.58
N VAL A 61 10.89 3.05 -15.37
CA VAL A 61 10.54 1.65 -15.65
C VAL A 61 11.24 1.20 -16.95
N PRO A 62 12.24 0.30 -16.91
CA PRO A 62 13.08 -0.01 -18.08
C PRO A 62 12.32 -0.61 -19.29
N SER A 63 11.20 -1.27 -19.04
CA SER A 63 10.37 -1.92 -20.06
C SER A 63 9.30 -0.99 -20.66
N MET A 64 9.36 0.30 -20.38
CA MET A 64 8.39 1.29 -20.86
C MET A 64 9.08 2.45 -21.58
N LYS A 65 8.42 2.93 -22.63
CA LYS A 65 8.82 4.13 -23.36
C LYS A 65 7.61 5.05 -23.52
N VAL A 66 7.78 6.32 -23.17
CA VAL A 66 6.78 7.35 -23.44
C VAL A 66 6.72 7.63 -24.95
N VAL A 67 5.52 7.52 -25.53
CA VAL A 67 5.24 7.82 -26.94
C VAL A 67 4.69 9.23 -27.10
N GLN A 68 3.78 9.62 -26.21
CA GLN A 68 3.12 10.93 -26.25
C GLN A 68 2.72 11.36 -24.83
N SER A 69 2.87 12.64 -24.55
CA SER A 69 2.31 13.30 -23.36
C SER A 69 1.32 14.38 -23.76
N SER A 70 0.28 14.57 -22.94
CA SER A 70 -0.75 15.57 -23.15
C SER A 70 -1.30 16.08 -21.82
N PHE A 71 -1.88 17.28 -21.85
CA PHE A 71 -2.63 17.83 -20.72
C PHE A 71 -4.05 18.12 -21.19
N GLU A 72 -5.00 17.34 -20.71
CA GLU A 72 -6.39 17.40 -21.16
C GLU A 72 -7.32 17.48 -19.95
N HIS A 73 -8.22 18.46 -19.96
CA HIS A 73 -9.25 18.65 -18.92
C HIS A 73 -8.69 18.65 -17.48
N GLY A 74 -7.49 19.20 -17.28
CA GLY A 74 -6.85 19.26 -15.96
C GLY A 74 -6.04 18.02 -15.57
N ASN A 75 -5.86 17.05 -16.47
CA ASN A 75 -5.14 15.80 -16.21
C ASN A 75 -3.91 15.66 -17.10
N TRP A 76 -2.83 15.14 -16.53
CA TRP A 76 -1.67 14.67 -17.29
C TRP A 76 -1.95 13.27 -17.81
N CYS A 77 -1.87 13.10 -19.13
CA CYS A 77 -2.12 11.83 -19.81
C CYS A 77 -0.89 11.44 -20.63
N VAL A 78 -0.46 10.19 -20.51
CA VAL A 78 0.73 9.67 -21.20
C VAL A 78 0.40 8.36 -21.92
N VAL A 79 0.72 8.29 -23.21
CA VAL A 79 0.68 7.06 -24.01
C VAL A 79 2.04 6.39 -23.93
N VAL A 80 2.05 5.11 -23.55
CA VAL A 80 3.29 4.34 -23.38
C VAL A 80 3.32 3.11 -24.27
N GLU A 81 4.50 2.80 -24.78
CA GLU A 81 4.81 1.56 -25.46
C GLU A 81 5.62 0.66 -24.53
N LYS A 82 5.26 -0.63 -24.50
CA LYS A 82 6.08 -1.64 -23.84
C LYS A 82 7.25 -1.99 -24.75
N THR A 83 8.47 -1.81 -24.28
CA THR A 83 9.66 -2.21 -25.04
C THR A 83 9.86 -3.72 -24.93
N ALA A 84 10.24 -4.34 -26.05
CA ALA A 84 10.70 -5.73 -26.03
C ALA A 84 12.04 -5.78 -25.29
N SER A 85 12.10 -6.60 -24.25
CA SER A 85 13.34 -6.94 -23.54
C SER A 85 14.26 -7.78 -24.41
#